data_AF-A0A7J9J9C7-F1
#
_entry.id   AF-A0A7J9J9C7-F1
#
_cell.length_a   1.000
_cell.length_b   1.000
_cell.length_c   1.000
_cell.angle_alpha   90.00
_cell.angle_beta   90.00
_cell.angle_gamma   90.00
#
_symmetry.space_group_name_H-M   'P 1'
#
loop_
_entity.id
_entity.type
_entity.pdbx_description
1 polymer ?
#
loop_
_entity_poly.entity_id
_entity_poly.type
_entity_poly.pdbx_seq_one_letter_code
_entity_poly.pdbx_strand_id
1 'polypeptide(L)'
;MAEQFSAEKNGDIDCERVKNSDNQSMLQNESNEHSETGCMKHGIWSHEVLRDRESDSNSNADRNKIMRKASFKLSWWCNGENGDQHKHDIVSFERGNITTAERSSKQISLKWESDPQTVLILTKPNSVSVRILCVQMVRWLRERKKLNVYVEPRVKVELLAESSNFSYVQTWKDDSEISHLHMKVDLVITLGGDGTVLWAASMFKGPVPPIVPFSLGSLGFMTPFHSEHFKDCLDSVLRGPISITLRHRLLCRVVRDAAKNEYETEEPFLVLNEVTIDRGISSYLTNLECYCDNSFVTCVQGDGLILSTTSGSTAYSLAAGGSMVHPQVHSDIIIAAIKFENIML
;
A
#
# COMPACT_ATOMS: atom_id res chain seq x y z
N MET A 1 -55.47 -21.37 -37.70
CA MET A 1 -54.09 -20.91 -37.96
C MET A 1 -53.21 -21.75 -37.05
N ALA A 2 -52.63 -22.88 -37.48
CA ALA A 2 -51.95 -23.16 -38.77
C ALA A 2 -50.79 -22.17 -39.00
N GLU A 3 -49.55 -22.59 -39.26
CA GLU A 3 -49.10 -23.86 -39.87
C GLU A 3 -47.96 -24.60 -39.13
N GLN A 4 -47.66 -25.83 -39.59
CA GLN A 4 -46.54 -26.70 -39.19
C GLN A 4 -45.44 -26.73 -40.30
N PHE A 5 -44.46 -27.63 -40.12
CA PHE A 5 -43.42 -28.18 -41.03
C PHE A 5 -41.98 -27.70 -40.75
N SER A 6 -40.93 -28.54 -40.75
CA SER A 6 -40.70 -29.96 -40.37
C SER A 6 -39.19 -30.28 -40.42
N ALA A 7 -38.72 -31.40 -39.83
CA ALA A 7 -37.35 -31.94 -40.01
C ALA A 7 -37.06 -32.33 -41.48
N GLU A 8 -35.84 -32.60 -42.00
CA GLU A 8 -34.64 -33.33 -41.50
C GLU A 8 -33.32 -32.74 -42.13
N LYS A 9 -32.10 -33.32 -42.20
CA LYS A 9 -31.53 -34.68 -41.93
C LYS A 9 -29.98 -34.64 -41.68
N ASN A 10 -29.35 -35.82 -41.59
CA ASN A 10 -27.92 -36.06 -41.28
C ASN A 10 -26.92 -35.85 -42.43
N GLY A 11 -25.62 -35.81 -42.10
CA GLY A 11 -24.51 -36.03 -43.04
C GLY A 11 -23.11 -36.13 -42.39
N ASP A 12 -22.76 -37.30 -41.86
CA ASP A 12 -21.36 -37.65 -41.53
C ASP A 12 -20.56 -37.94 -42.81
N ILE A 13 -19.33 -37.43 -42.92
CA ILE A 13 -18.28 -37.98 -43.80
C ILE A 13 -16.90 -37.89 -43.10
N ASP A 14 -16.38 -39.06 -42.75
CA ASP A 14 -14.96 -39.30 -42.41
C ASP A 14 -14.07 -39.19 -43.66
N CYS A 15 -12.82 -38.71 -43.54
CA CYS A 15 -11.75 -39.09 -44.48
C CYS A 15 -10.31 -38.78 -43.98
N GLU A 16 -9.69 -39.81 -43.43
CA GLU A 16 -8.29 -40.24 -43.54
C GLU A 16 -7.10 -39.24 -43.60
N ARG A 17 -6.26 -39.35 -42.57
CA ARG A 17 -4.81 -39.66 -42.63
C ARG A 17 -4.03 -39.28 -43.91
N VAL A 18 -3.04 -38.41 -43.73
CA VAL A 18 -1.71 -38.57 -44.36
C VAL A 18 -0.65 -38.64 -43.26
N LYS A 19 0.20 -39.66 -43.33
CA LYS A 19 1.39 -39.82 -42.47
C LYS A 19 2.53 -38.96 -43.02
N ASN A 20 3.38 -38.45 -42.14
CA ASN A 20 4.82 -38.53 -42.37
C ASN A 20 5.55 -38.62 -41.02
N SER A 21 6.63 -39.39 -41.01
CA SER A 21 7.42 -39.76 -39.84
C SER A 21 8.81 -39.12 -39.89
N ASP A 22 9.56 -39.31 -38.79
CA ASP A 22 11.03 -39.21 -38.72
C ASP A 22 11.65 -37.80 -38.90
N ASN A 23 12.25 -37.19 -37.88
CA ASN A 23 13.39 -37.75 -37.16
C ASN A 23 13.58 -37.19 -35.74
N GLN A 24 14.09 -38.04 -34.85
CA GLN A 24 14.78 -37.59 -33.64
C GLN A 24 16.21 -37.15 -33.97
N SER A 25 16.70 -36.11 -33.29
CA SER A 25 18.08 -36.11 -32.81
C SER A 25 18.19 -35.34 -31.49
N MET A 26 18.57 -36.05 -30.43
CA MET A 26 19.21 -35.42 -29.28
C MET A 26 20.64 -35.05 -29.66
N LEU A 27 21.13 -33.91 -29.18
CA LEU A 27 22.54 -33.72 -28.84
C LEU A 27 22.66 -32.62 -27.78
N GLN A 28 23.40 -32.92 -26.71
CA GLN A 28 23.88 -31.94 -25.73
C GLN A 28 25.25 -31.43 -26.18
N ASN A 29 25.56 -30.14 -25.99
CA ASN A 29 26.68 -29.69 -25.14
C ASN A 29 26.95 -28.16 -25.20
N GLU A 30 27.21 -27.62 -24.01
CA GLU A 30 28.28 -26.66 -23.65
C GLU A 30 28.54 -25.37 -24.46
N SER A 31 28.22 -24.24 -23.79
CA SER A 31 29.00 -22.98 -23.68
C SER A 31 29.94 -22.50 -24.79
N ASN A 32 29.72 -21.27 -25.27
CA ASN A 32 30.71 -20.18 -25.03
C ASN A 32 30.16 -18.75 -25.20
N GLU A 33 30.98 -17.77 -24.81
CA GLU A 33 30.67 -16.33 -24.63
C GLU A 33 30.72 -15.45 -25.91
N HIS A 34 30.36 -14.17 -25.72
CA HIS A 34 30.42 -12.95 -26.58
C HIS A 34 29.08 -12.52 -27.22
N SER A 35 28.41 -11.45 -26.72
CA SER A 35 28.64 -10.00 -26.97
C SER A 35 28.54 -9.65 -28.47
N GLU A 36 27.68 -8.73 -28.92
CA GLU A 36 27.57 -7.33 -28.47
C GLU A 36 26.21 -6.62 -28.71
N THR A 37 25.95 -5.61 -27.86
CA THR A 37 25.28 -4.30 -28.09
C THR A 37 23.86 -4.16 -28.69
N GLY A 38 23.03 -3.41 -27.94
CA GLY A 38 21.82 -2.73 -28.41
C GLY A 38 21.30 -1.70 -27.37
N CYS A 39 22.09 -0.66 -27.08
CA CYS A 39 21.84 0.24 -25.93
C CYS A 39 21.31 1.63 -26.31
N MET A 40 20.07 1.94 -25.93
CA MET A 40 19.58 3.30 -25.64
C MET A 40 18.65 3.23 -24.41
N LYS A 41 19.14 3.61 -23.22
CA LYS A 41 18.95 4.95 -22.61
C LYS A 41 17.48 5.35 -22.40
N HIS A 42 16.98 5.15 -21.18
CA HIS A 42 16.44 6.21 -20.30
C HIS A 42 16.71 5.81 -18.83
N GLY A 43 17.00 6.79 -17.97
CA GLY A 43 17.81 6.60 -16.76
C GLY A 43 17.09 6.04 -15.53
N ILE A 44 17.80 5.16 -14.80
CA ILE A 44 17.41 4.60 -13.50
C ILE A 44 17.89 5.55 -12.38
N TRP A 45 17.01 5.91 -11.44
CA TRP A 45 17.42 6.53 -10.16
C TRP A 45 17.36 5.50 -9.03
N SER A 46 18.51 4.91 -8.72
CA SER A 46 18.72 4.18 -7.47
C SER A 46 19.02 5.17 -6.35
N HIS A 47 18.22 5.15 -5.28
CA HIS A 47 18.48 5.97 -4.10
C HIS A 47 19.69 5.39 -3.34
N GLU A 48 20.88 5.92 -3.59
CA GLU A 48 22.08 5.54 -2.85
C GLU A 48 21.91 5.84 -1.35
N VAL A 49 22.28 4.86 -0.53
CA VAL A 49 22.61 5.10 0.88
C VAL A 49 24.00 5.70 0.89
N LEU A 50 24.08 7.03 0.75
CA LEU A 50 25.32 7.78 0.71
C LEU A 50 26.14 7.52 1.99
N ARG A 51 27.21 6.74 1.84
CA ARG A 51 28.35 6.70 2.76
C ARG A 51 29.31 7.83 2.38
N ASP A 52 29.88 8.47 3.39
CA ASP A 52 30.70 9.67 3.20
C ASP A 52 31.97 9.41 2.36
N ARG A 53 32.26 10.34 1.44
CA ARG A 53 33.61 10.66 0.98
C ARG A 53 33.73 12.17 0.82
N GLU A 54 34.79 12.74 1.38
CA GLU A 54 35.10 14.17 1.34
C GLU A 54 35.81 14.59 0.03
N SER A 55 36.01 15.91 -0.11
CA SER A 55 36.83 16.67 -1.07
C SER A 55 36.21 17.08 -2.43
N ASP A 56 35.85 18.37 -2.45
CA ASP A 56 36.11 19.40 -3.47
C ASP A 56 35.56 19.29 -4.92
N SER A 57 34.59 20.15 -5.25
CA SER A 57 34.88 21.49 -5.80
C SER A 57 33.61 22.27 -6.24
N ASN A 58 33.70 23.59 -6.33
CA ASN A 58 32.56 24.50 -6.54
C ASN A 58 31.92 24.41 -7.94
N SER A 59 30.58 24.42 -7.99
CA SER A 59 29.84 25.21 -8.98
C SER A 59 28.46 25.65 -8.44
N ASN A 60 28.07 26.90 -8.71
CA ASN A 60 26.77 27.44 -8.30
C ASN A 60 25.68 26.91 -9.25
N ALA A 61 24.77 26.09 -8.71
CA ALA A 61 23.50 25.74 -9.32
C ALA A 61 22.38 25.76 -8.26
N ASP A 62 21.14 25.95 -8.69
CA ASP A 62 19.98 26.35 -7.88
C ASP A 62 19.85 25.71 -6.48
N ARG A 63 19.61 26.57 -5.47
CA ARG A 63 19.29 26.17 -4.10
C ARG A 63 17.85 25.66 -3.93
N ASN A 64 17.41 24.72 -4.77
CA ASN A 64 16.41 23.74 -4.34
C ASN A 64 17.10 22.79 -3.36
N LYS A 65 17.20 23.22 -2.10
CA LYS A 65 17.80 22.46 -1.01
C LYS A 65 16.92 21.22 -0.74
N ILE A 66 17.22 20.13 -1.45
CA ILE A 66 16.59 18.82 -1.25
C ILE A 66 16.71 18.50 0.24
N MET A 67 15.58 18.57 0.95
CA MET A 67 15.54 18.27 2.37
C MET A 67 15.82 16.78 2.51
N ARG A 68 16.96 16.45 3.15
CA ARG A 68 17.38 15.07 3.38
C ARG A 68 16.33 14.40 4.26
N LYS A 69 15.58 13.46 3.68
CA LYS A 69 14.60 12.64 4.38
C LYS A 69 15.27 11.91 5.55
N ALA A 70 14.57 11.81 6.68
CA ALA A 70 15.06 11.10 7.85
C ALA A 70 15.19 9.60 7.57
N SER A 71 16.39 9.06 7.80
CA SER A 71 16.65 7.62 7.79
C SER A 71 16.30 6.99 9.14
N PHE A 72 15.82 5.75 9.08
CA PHE A 72 15.51 4.93 10.24
C PHE A 72 15.91 3.48 9.96
N LYS A 73 16.19 2.73 11.03
CA LYS A 73 16.40 1.28 10.98
C LYS A 73 15.23 0.55 11.61
N LEU A 74 14.99 -0.67 11.11
CA LEU A 74 14.04 -1.62 11.65
C LEU A 74 14.80 -2.84 12.20
N SER A 75 14.52 -3.19 13.45
CA SER A 75 15.12 -4.35 14.12
C SER A 75 14.05 -5.11 14.91
N TRP A 76 14.28 -6.38 15.26
CA TRP A 76 13.37 -7.07 16.17
C TRP A 76 13.46 -6.48 17.58
N TRP A 77 12.31 -6.35 18.24
CA TRP A 77 12.25 -5.94 19.63
C TRP A 77 12.66 -7.11 20.54
N CYS A 78 13.91 -7.10 20.99
CA CYS A 78 14.42 -8.06 21.96
C CYS A 78 14.32 -7.49 23.39
N ASN A 79 13.38 -8.00 24.19
CA ASN A 79 13.39 -7.81 25.63
C ASN A 79 14.41 -8.79 26.27
N GLY A 80 15.67 -8.36 26.42
CA GLY A 80 16.68 -9.14 27.13
C GLY A 80 18.05 -8.46 27.20
N GLU A 81 18.64 -8.39 28.39
CA GLU A 81 19.93 -7.73 28.66
C GLU A 81 21.17 -8.56 28.26
N ASN A 82 21.01 -9.74 27.65
CA ASN A 82 22.13 -10.59 27.23
C ASN A 82 21.95 -11.06 25.78
N GLY A 83 22.81 -10.60 24.86
CA GLY A 83 22.78 -11.02 23.45
C GLY A 83 23.34 -9.98 22.48
N ASP A 84 24.58 -9.53 22.68
CA ASP A 84 25.19 -8.45 21.86
C ASP A 84 25.93 -8.96 20.60
N GLN A 85 25.61 -10.18 20.14
CA GLN A 85 26.09 -10.76 18.89
C GLN A 85 24.88 -11.26 18.09
N HIS A 86 24.84 -10.93 16.79
CA HIS A 86 23.72 -11.14 15.85
C HIS A 86 22.52 -10.17 15.92
N LYS A 87 22.78 -8.88 16.16
CA LYS A 87 21.89 -7.79 15.66
C LYS A 87 22.09 -7.61 14.15
N HIS A 88 21.64 -8.58 13.35
CA HIS A 88 21.50 -8.38 11.91
C HIS A 88 20.22 -7.58 11.62
N ASP A 89 20.27 -6.68 10.65
CA ASP A 89 19.09 -6.01 10.09
C ASP A 89 18.28 -7.07 9.29
N ILE A 90 17.45 -7.87 10.00
CA ILE A 90 16.64 -8.97 9.41
C ILE A 90 15.46 -8.43 8.55
N VAL A 91 15.24 -7.12 8.61
CA VAL A 91 14.30 -6.37 7.79
C VAL A 91 15.09 -5.62 6.71
N SER A 92 15.19 -6.19 5.51
CA SER A 92 15.90 -5.59 4.39
C SER A 92 15.07 -4.49 3.72
N PHE A 93 15.76 -3.43 3.29
CA PHE A 93 15.17 -2.32 2.53
C PHE A 93 15.62 -2.38 1.07
N GLU A 94 14.77 -2.91 0.19
CA GLU A 94 15.04 -2.96 -1.25
C GLU A 94 14.23 -1.89 -1.98
N ARG A 95 14.91 -0.86 -2.51
CA ARG A 95 14.29 0.26 -3.25
C ARG A 95 13.11 0.93 -2.51
N GLY A 96 13.14 0.92 -1.18
CA GLY A 96 12.11 1.48 -0.30
C GLY A 96 11.01 0.50 0.12
N ASN A 97 10.97 -0.71 -0.45
CA ASN A 97 10.13 -1.79 0.05
C ASN A 97 10.79 -2.45 1.27
N ILE A 98 9.96 -2.89 2.20
CA ILE A 98 10.38 -3.63 3.39
C ILE A 98 10.15 -5.12 3.14
N THR A 99 11.21 -5.93 3.21
CA THR A 99 11.16 -7.39 3.11
C THR A 99 11.69 -8.03 4.39
N THR A 100 11.05 -9.10 4.85
CA THR A 100 11.43 -9.82 6.09
C THR A 100 11.84 -11.25 5.76
N ALA A 101 13.08 -11.62 6.09
CA ALA A 101 13.60 -12.95 5.77
C ALA A 101 12.98 -14.09 6.62
N GLU A 102 12.47 -13.78 7.82
CA GLU A 102 11.92 -14.76 8.75
C GLU A 102 10.42 -14.55 9.03
N ARG A 103 9.65 -15.66 8.98
CA ARG A 103 8.24 -15.72 9.40
C ARG A 103 8.13 -15.68 10.93
N SER A 104 8.31 -14.49 11.50
CA SER A 104 8.34 -14.26 12.94
C SER A 104 7.22 -13.31 13.38
N SER A 105 6.53 -13.66 14.47
CA SER A 105 5.51 -12.85 15.15
C SER A 105 6.10 -11.83 16.14
N LYS A 106 7.43 -11.71 16.22
CA LYS A 106 8.10 -10.74 17.10
C LYS A 106 7.70 -9.31 16.72
N GLN A 107 7.67 -8.45 17.72
CA GLN A 107 7.41 -7.02 17.56
C GLN A 107 8.60 -6.35 16.84
N ILE A 108 8.34 -5.42 15.93
CA ILE A 108 9.39 -4.71 15.17
C ILE A 108 9.62 -3.34 15.82
N SER A 109 10.88 -2.98 16.01
CA SER A 109 11.34 -1.72 16.55
C SER A 109 11.81 -0.79 15.44
N LEU A 110 11.29 0.44 15.39
CA LEU A 110 11.78 1.53 14.56
C LEU A 110 12.67 2.45 15.40
N LYS A 111 13.89 2.69 14.91
CA LYS A 111 14.81 3.67 15.48
C LYS A 111 15.22 4.68 14.41
N TRP A 112 14.99 5.96 14.66
CA TRP A 112 15.53 7.04 13.83
C TRP A 112 17.06 7.05 13.91
N GLU A 113 17.72 7.18 12.75
CA GLU A 113 19.14 7.48 12.64
C GLU A 113 19.40 8.97 12.44
N SER A 114 18.40 9.68 11.91
CA SER A 114 18.36 11.14 11.79
C SER A 114 16.98 11.64 12.19
N ASP A 115 16.93 12.81 12.84
CA ASP A 115 15.69 13.36 13.38
C ASP A 115 14.69 13.68 12.27
N PRO A 116 13.42 13.18 12.33
CA PRO A 116 12.39 13.55 11.37
C PRO A 116 12.17 15.07 11.37
N GLN A 117 12.05 15.67 10.19
CA GLN A 117 11.92 17.12 9.99
C GLN A 117 10.52 17.51 9.48
N THR A 118 9.85 16.60 8.77
CA THR A 118 8.62 16.89 8.02
C THR A 118 7.50 15.92 8.37
N VAL A 119 6.39 16.49 8.83
CA VAL A 119 5.19 15.75 9.23
C VAL A 119 4.03 16.10 8.31
N LEU A 120 3.36 15.07 7.77
CA LEU A 120 2.07 15.21 7.09
C LEU A 120 0.94 15.00 8.11
N ILE A 121 -0.04 15.91 8.17
CA ILE A 121 -1.26 15.72 8.97
C ILE A 121 -2.45 15.56 8.03
N LEU A 122 -3.16 14.45 8.18
CA LEU A 122 -4.40 14.13 7.47
C LEU A 122 -5.55 14.09 8.47
N THR A 123 -6.74 14.58 8.06
CA THR A 123 -7.83 14.81 9.01
C THR A 123 -9.16 14.27 8.49
N LYS A 124 -9.99 13.71 9.38
CA LYS A 124 -11.39 13.42 9.05
C LYS A 124 -12.11 14.74 8.69
N PRO A 125 -12.74 14.85 7.50
CA PRO A 125 -13.45 16.06 7.10
C PRO A 125 -14.69 16.30 7.95
N ASN A 126 -15.21 17.53 7.92
CA ASN A 126 -16.48 17.94 8.52
C ASN A 126 -16.62 17.65 10.03
N SER A 127 -15.51 17.62 10.78
CA SER A 127 -15.51 17.43 12.24
C SER A 127 -14.85 18.61 12.97
N VAL A 128 -15.64 19.32 13.77
CA VAL A 128 -15.18 20.50 14.54
C VAL A 128 -14.11 20.11 15.56
N SER A 129 -14.30 18.99 16.28
CA SER A 129 -13.32 18.48 17.25
C SER A 129 -11.97 18.16 16.61
N VAL A 130 -11.99 17.58 15.39
CA VAL A 130 -10.78 17.31 14.61
C VAL A 130 -10.08 18.61 14.19
N ARG A 131 -10.84 19.62 13.74
CA ARG A 131 -10.26 20.93 13.36
C ARG A 131 -9.60 21.62 14.56
N ILE A 132 -10.26 21.65 15.72
CA ILE A 132 -9.70 22.23 16.96
C ILE A 132 -8.41 21.52 17.37
N LEU A 133 -8.41 20.18 17.36
CA LEU A 133 -7.20 19.40 17.67
C LEU A 133 -6.08 19.66 16.66
N CYS A 134 -6.40 19.71 15.36
CA CYS A 134 -5.43 19.99 14.30
C CYS A 134 -4.76 21.35 14.51
N VAL A 135 -5.53 22.40 14.81
CA VAL A 135 -5.00 23.75 15.14
C VAL A 135 -4.03 23.70 16.32
N GLN A 136 -4.37 22.96 17.39
CA GLN A 136 -3.49 22.80 18.56
C GLN A 136 -2.21 22.02 18.24
N MET A 137 -2.34 20.92 17.48
CA MET A 137 -1.22 20.05 17.10
C MET A 137 -0.24 20.77 16.16
N VAL A 138 -0.73 21.48 15.14
CA VAL A 138 0.10 22.25 14.19
C VAL A 138 0.93 23.30 14.93
N ARG A 139 0.31 24.07 15.86
CA ARG A 139 1.04 25.04 16.71
C ARG A 139 2.11 24.36 17.54
N TRP A 140 1.78 23.28 18.23
CA TRP A 140 2.71 22.55 19.08
C TRP A 140 3.90 21.96 18.30
N LEU A 141 3.66 21.34 17.14
CA LEU A 141 4.71 20.80 16.26
C LEU A 141 5.66 21.92 15.80
N ARG A 142 5.13 23.09 15.44
CA ARG A 142 5.95 24.22 14.99
C ARG A 142 6.74 24.87 16.13
N GLU A 143 6.09 25.17 17.25
CA GLU A 143 6.68 25.93 18.35
C GLU A 143 7.62 25.09 19.22
N ARG A 144 7.26 23.83 19.50
CA ARG A 144 7.99 22.97 20.45
C ARG A 144 8.95 22.01 19.76
N LYS A 145 8.62 21.52 18.56
CA LYS A 145 9.45 20.56 17.81
C LYS A 145 10.16 21.16 16.61
N LYS A 146 9.82 22.39 16.21
CA LYS A 146 10.39 23.10 15.04
C LYS A 146 10.21 22.35 13.71
N LEU A 147 9.22 21.46 13.64
CA LEU A 147 8.97 20.63 12.47
C LEU A 147 8.31 21.44 11.34
N ASN A 148 8.51 20.96 10.11
CA ASN A 148 7.78 21.40 8.94
C ASN A 148 6.48 20.59 8.86
N VAL A 149 5.36 21.29 8.64
CA VAL A 149 4.03 20.68 8.64
C VAL A 149 3.42 20.77 7.25
N TYR A 150 3.11 19.62 6.67
CA TYR A 150 2.29 19.46 5.48
C TYR A 150 0.86 19.08 5.87
N VAL A 151 -0.12 19.60 5.15
CA VAL A 151 -1.55 19.24 5.30
C VAL A 151 -2.24 19.21 3.94
N GLU A 152 -3.43 18.63 3.88
CA GLU A 152 -4.28 18.65 2.68
C GLU A 152 -4.70 20.09 2.30
N PRO A 153 -4.92 20.40 1.00
CA PRO A 153 -5.34 21.73 0.56
C PRO A 153 -6.57 22.28 1.33
N ARG A 154 -7.57 21.43 1.58
CA ARG A 154 -8.75 21.73 2.41
C ARG A 154 -8.35 22.18 3.82
N VAL A 155 -7.49 21.40 4.49
CA VAL A 155 -7.04 21.67 5.86
C VAL A 155 -6.21 22.96 5.91
N LYS A 156 -5.42 23.27 4.87
CA LYS A 156 -4.69 24.54 4.79
C LYS A 156 -5.64 25.73 4.74
N VAL A 157 -6.72 25.66 3.95
CA VAL A 157 -7.75 26.72 3.90
C VAL A 157 -8.43 26.89 5.26
N GLU A 158 -8.79 25.78 5.92
CA GLU A 158 -9.37 25.80 7.27
C GLU A 158 -8.42 26.44 8.30
N LEU A 159 -7.14 26.10 8.29
CA LEU A 159 -6.13 26.70 9.20
C LEU A 159 -5.95 28.19 8.94
N LEU A 160 -5.89 28.63 7.68
CA LEU A 160 -5.73 30.04 7.33
C LEU A 160 -6.96 30.89 7.70
N ALA A 161 -8.16 30.31 7.67
CA ALA A 161 -9.38 30.95 8.15
C ALA A 161 -9.38 31.16 9.68
N GLU A 162 -8.80 30.23 10.44
CA GLU A 162 -8.65 30.34 11.90
C GLU A 162 -7.53 31.33 12.29
N SER A 163 -6.43 31.42 11.53
CA SER A 163 -5.38 32.45 11.73
C SER A 163 -4.39 32.58 10.56
N SER A 164 -4.02 33.82 10.22
CA SER A 164 -2.93 34.15 9.29
C SER A 164 -1.56 33.61 9.73
N ASN A 165 -1.39 33.30 11.02
CA ASN A 165 -0.15 32.73 11.57
C ASN A 165 0.17 31.34 10.99
N PHE A 166 -0.77 30.65 10.34
CA PHE A 166 -0.56 29.34 9.70
C PHE A 166 -0.01 29.42 8.26
N SER A 167 0.41 30.60 7.79
CA SER A 167 1.02 30.79 6.46
C SER A 167 2.24 29.90 6.16
N TYR A 168 2.97 29.46 7.19
CA TYR A 168 4.11 28.54 7.07
C TYR A 168 3.71 27.09 6.73
N VAL A 169 2.43 26.71 6.88
CA VAL A 169 1.97 25.33 6.66
C VAL A 169 1.98 25.02 5.16
N GLN A 170 2.57 23.88 4.80
CA GLN A 170 2.78 23.47 3.41
C GLN A 170 1.64 22.57 2.93
N THR A 171 1.42 22.54 1.61
CA THR A 171 0.41 21.72 0.92
C THR A 171 0.96 21.39 -0.46
N TRP A 172 0.46 20.33 -1.10
CA TRP A 172 0.57 20.13 -2.54
C TRP A 172 -0.46 20.99 -3.29
N LYS A 173 -0.24 21.21 -4.59
CA LYS A 173 -1.18 21.89 -5.49
C LYS A 173 -1.91 20.95 -6.45
N ASP A 174 -1.24 19.88 -6.87
CA ASP A 174 -1.69 18.95 -7.91
C ASP A 174 -1.31 17.51 -7.56
N ASP A 175 -1.80 16.55 -8.35
CA ASP A 175 -1.58 15.12 -8.14
C ASP A 175 -0.12 14.71 -8.40
N SER A 176 0.63 15.47 -9.21
CA SER A 176 2.06 15.20 -9.43
C SER A 176 2.87 15.43 -8.16
N GLU A 177 2.52 16.42 -7.34
CA GLU A 177 3.12 16.63 -6.03
C GLU A 177 2.74 15.54 -5.01
N ILE A 178 1.56 14.89 -5.13
CA ILE A 178 1.17 13.76 -4.28
C ILE A 178 2.09 12.56 -4.53
N SER A 179 2.39 12.23 -5.80
CA SER A 179 3.31 11.14 -6.13
C SER A 179 4.70 11.31 -5.49
N HIS A 180 5.17 12.56 -5.35
CA HIS A 180 6.44 12.89 -4.71
C HIS A 180 6.37 13.10 -3.18
N LEU A 181 5.19 12.99 -2.56
CA LEU A 181 5.00 13.23 -1.13
C LEU A 181 5.82 12.27 -0.26
N HIS A 182 6.02 11.03 -0.72
CA HIS A 182 6.86 10.03 -0.06
C HIS A 182 8.34 10.44 0.07
N MET A 183 8.82 11.38 -0.75
CA MET A 183 10.19 11.92 -0.68
C MET A 183 10.31 13.09 0.29
N LYS A 184 9.21 13.83 0.51
CA LYS A 184 9.16 15.04 1.35
C LYS A 184 8.81 14.75 2.81
N VAL A 185 8.02 13.69 3.07
CA VAL A 185 7.42 13.39 4.38
C VAL A 185 8.18 12.29 5.12
N ASP A 186 8.56 12.57 6.36
CA ASP A 186 9.23 11.63 7.26
C ASP A 186 8.22 10.84 8.11
N LEU A 187 7.13 11.50 8.53
CA LEU A 187 6.11 10.96 9.42
C LEU A 187 4.71 11.38 8.97
N VAL A 188 3.72 10.48 9.04
CA VAL A 188 2.31 10.80 8.80
C VAL A 188 1.56 10.74 10.12
N ILE A 189 0.72 11.74 10.39
CA ILE A 189 -0.23 11.75 11.50
C ILE A 189 -1.64 11.76 10.93
N THR A 190 -2.52 10.90 11.43
CA THR A 190 -3.94 10.93 11.05
C THR A 190 -4.81 11.29 12.25
N LEU A 191 -5.69 12.28 12.10
CA LEU A 191 -6.67 12.70 13.11
C LEU A 191 -8.06 12.24 12.66
N GLY A 192 -8.53 11.09 13.15
CA GLY A 192 -9.79 10.53 12.69
C GLY A 192 -10.07 9.11 13.17
N GLY A 193 -10.54 8.26 12.26
CA GLY A 193 -10.76 6.84 12.50
C GLY A 193 -10.01 6.01 11.45
N ASP A 194 -10.27 4.71 11.38
CA ASP A 194 -9.54 3.79 10.49
C ASP A 194 -9.66 4.21 9.00
N GLY A 195 -10.79 4.77 8.57
CA GLY A 195 -10.95 5.34 7.23
C GLY A 195 -9.99 6.50 6.90
N THR A 196 -9.51 7.25 7.90
CA THR A 196 -8.46 8.27 7.72
C THR A 196 -7.08 7.63 7.54
N VAL A 197 -6.86 6.43 8.09
CA VAL A 197 -5.64 5.63 7.87
C VAL A 197 -5.66 4.98 6.49
N LEU A 198 -6.82 4.52 6.02
CA LEU A 198 -7.01 4.05 4.63
C LEU A 198 -6.71 5.17 3.63
N TRP A 199 -7.26 6.37 3.86
CA TRP A 199 -6.96 7.55 3.04
C TRP A 199 -5.46 7.88 3.03
N ALA A 200 -4.82 7.87 4.20
CA ALA A 200 -3.38 8.05 4.31
C ALA A 200 -2.60 7.03 3.47
N ALA A 201 -2.96 5.74 3.55
CA ALA A 201 -2.30 4.68 2.81
C ALA A 201 -2.55 4.73 1.29
N SER A 202 -3.70 5.24 0.82
CA SER A 202 -4.01 5.37 -0.61
C SER A 202 -3.24 6.50 -1.29
N MET A 203 -2.86 7.55 -0.55
CA MET A 203 -2.06 8.66 -1.09
C MET A 203 -0.63 8.24 -1.49
N PHE A 204 -0.08 7.19 -0.89
CA PHE A 204 1.28 6.73 -1.15
C PHE A 204 1.31 5.53 -2.10
N LYS A 205 1.47 5.79 -3.40
CA LYS A 205 1.65 4.75 -4.44
C LYS A 205 2.95 3.93 -4.30
N GLY A 206 3.88 4.39 -3.45
CA GLY A 206 5.15 3.73 -3.15
C GLY A 206 5.31 3.46 -1.64
N PRO A 207 6.55 3.57 -1.11
CA PRO A 207 6.82 3.44 0.33
C PRO A 207 6.00 4.41 1.18
N VAL A 208 5.34 3.88 2.21
CA VAL A 208 4.52 4.66 3.15
C VAL A 208 5.41 5.09 4.33
N PRO A 209 5.56 6.39 4.64
CA PRO A 209 6.23 6.81 5.87
C PRO A 209 5.46 6.31 7.11
N PRO A 210 6.11 6.13 8.28
CA PRO A 210 5.42 5.64 9.48
C PRO A 210 4.18 6.49 9.81
N ILE A 211 3.04 5.83 10.01
CA ILE A 211 1.76 6.47 10.34
C ILE A 211 1.54 6.41 11.85
N VAL A 212 1.21 7.56 12.46
CA VAL A 212 0.79 7.71 13.86
C VAL A 212 -0.69 8.11 13.90
N PRO A 213 -1.60 7.15 14.11
CA PRO A 213 -3.02 7.39 13.96
C PRO A 213 -3.73 7.64 15.30
N PHE A 214 -4.29 8.85 15.46
CA PHE A 214 -5.04 9.26 16.64
C PHE A 214 -6.55 9.12 16.44
N SER A 215 -7.21 8.43 17.37
CA SER A 215 -8.66 8.38 17.52
C SER A 215 -9.18 9.63 18.25
N LEU A 216 -10.31 10.16 17.78
CA LEU A 216 -11.07 11.27 18.39
C LEU A 216 -12.50 10.84 18.81
N GLY A 217 -12.68 9.55 19.07
CA GLY A 217 -13.97 8.93 19.35
C GLY A 217 -13.79 7.48 19.80
N SER A 218 -14.63 6.58 19.30
CA SER A 218 -14.45 5.14 19.50
C SER A 218 -13.09 4.65 18.99
N LEU A 219 -12.48 3.72 19.74
CA LEU A 219 -11.24 3.05 19.35
C LEU A 219 -11.47 2.21 18.08
N GLY A 220 -10.64 2.40 17.05
CA GLY A 220 -10.63 1.58 15.84
C GLY A 220 -9.47 0.58 15.82
N PHE A 221 -9.52 -0.39 14.91
CA PHE A 221 -8.51 -1.44 14.76
C PHE A 221 -7.15 -0.91 14.26
N MET A 222 -7.14 0.28 13.65
CA MET A 222 -5.95 0.93 13.13
C MET A 222 -5.55 2.19 13.92
N THR A 223 -6.35 2.62 14.90
CA THR A 223 -6.24 3.94 15.56
C THR A 223 -6.03 3.83 17.10
N PRO A 224 -4.97 3.14 17.57
CA PRO A 224 -4.79 2.80 18.99
C PRO A 224 -4.49 3.99 19.92
N PHE A 225 -4.09 5.16 19.39
CA PHE A 225 -3.71 6.31 20.22
C PHE A 225 -4.91 7.24 20.44
N HIS A 226 -5.20 7.59 21.69
CA HIS A 226 -6.18 8.63 22.00
C HIS A 226 -5.61 10.02 21.76
N SER A 227 -6.39 10.90 21.12
CA SER A 227 -5.96 12.25 20.78
C SER A 227 -5.57 13.12 21.98
N GLU A 228 -6.09 12.85 23.17
CA GLU A 228 -5.78 13.63 24.39
C GLU A 228 -4.29 13.57 24.76
N HIS A 229 -3.64 12.43 24.51
CA HIS A 229 -2.23 12.17 24.83
C HIS A 229 -1.29 12.38 23.64
N PHE A 230 -1.70 13.16 22.63
CA PHE A 230 -0.92 13.30 21.39
C PHE A 230 0.51 13.81 21.62
N LYS A 231 0.73 14.66 22.62
CA LYS A 231 2.04 15.25 22.93
C LYS A 231 3.01 14.18 23.41
N ASP A 232 2.62 13.38 24.40
CA ASP A 232 3.49 12.34 24.99
C ASP A 232 3.74 11.19 24.01
N CYS A 233 2.71 10.85 23.21
CA CYS A 233 2.82 9.91 22.10
C CYS A 233 3.84 10.38 21.06
N LEU A 234 3.69 11.61 20.53
CA LEU A 234 4.62 12.14 19.53
C LEU A 234 6.02 12.39 20.10
N ASP A 235 6.16 12.80 21.35
CA ASP A 235 7.47 12.90 22.02
C ASP A 235 8.18 11.54 22.08
N SER A 236 7.44 10.46 22.26
CA SER A 236 7.99 9.11 22.27
C SER A 236 8.32 8.62 20.85
N VAL A 237 7.45 8.89 19.87
CA VAL A 237 7.69 8.58 18.44
C VAL A 237 8.91 9.31 17.89
N LEU A 238 9.06 10.61 18.18
CA LEU A 238 10.16 11.44 17.66
C LEU A 238 11.51 11.08 18.29
N ARG A 239 11.54 10.64 19.56
CA ARG A 239 12.76 10.18 20.23
C ARG A 239 13.17 8.76 19.82
N GLY A 240 12.18 7.86 19.72
CA GLY A 240 12.42 6.43 19.54
C GLY A 240 13.22 5.77 20.68
N PRO A 241 13.54 4.46 20.56
CA PRO A 241 12.96 3.53 19.58
C PRO A 241 11.49 3.24 19.91
N ILE A 242 10.67 2.93 18.90
CA ILE A 242 9.24 2.62 19.06
C ILE A 242 8.89 1.27 18.45
N SER A 243 7.88 0.60 19.02
CA SER A 243 7.23 -0.51 18.33
C SER A 243 6.47 -0.02 17.10
N ILE A 244 6.58 -0.73 15.99
CA ILE A 244 5.72 -0.58 14.81
C ILE A 244 5.07 -1.90 14.41
N THR A 245 3.92 -1.80 13.74
CA THR A 245 3.25 -2.94 13.09
C THR A 245 3.25 -2.72 11.59
N LEU A 246 4.00 -3.54 10.87
CA LEU A 246 3.93 -3.59 9.40
C LEU A 246 2.58 -4.18 8.99
N ARG A 247 1.97 -3.63 7.95
CA ARG A 247 0.72 -4.11 7.36
C ARG A 247 0.91 -4.23 5.85
N HIS A 248 0.58 -5.39 5.30
CA HIS A 248 0.70 -5.67 3.88
C HIS A 248 -0.39 -4.93 3.09
N ARG A 249 -0.14 -4.65 1.80
CA ARG A 249 -1.13 -4.12 0.86
C ARG A 249 -1.20 -5.06 -0.34
N LEU A 250 -2.40 -5.33 -0.83
CA LEU A 250 -2.61 -6.05 -2.09
C LEU A 250 -2.24 -5.13 -3.25
N LEU A 251 -1.48 -5.65 -4.22
CA LEU A 251 -1.25 -5.01 -5.51
C LEU A 251 -2.28 -5.55 -6.50
N CYS A 252 -3.30 -4.76 -6.82
CA CYS A 252 -4.37 -5.15 -7.74
C CYS A 252 -4.16 -4.53 -9.13
N ARG A 253 -4.44 -5.29 -10.19
CA ARG A 253 -4.48 -4.82 -11.58
C ARG A 253 -5.78 -5.29 -12.21
N VAL A 254 -6.46 -4.39 -12.91
CA VAL A 254 -7.64 -4.71 -13.71
C VAL A 254 -7.19 -4.89 -15.16
N VAL A 255 -7.45 -6.06 -15.73
CA VAL A 255 -7.13 -6.37 -17.13
C VAL A 255 -8.45 -6.63 -17.87
N ARG A 256 -8.61 -6.05 -19.06
CA ARG A 256 -9.85 -6.15 -19.86
C ARG A 256 -9.51 -6.71 -21.25
N ASP A 257 -10.29 -7.70 -21.69
CA ASP A 257 -10.08 -8.44 -22.95
C ASP A 257 -10.02 -7.56 -24.23
N ALA A 258 -10.63 -6.38 -24.19
CA ALA A 258 -10.56 -5.40 -25.29
C ALA A 258 -9.13 -4.87 -25.57
N ALA A 259 -8.20 -4.97 -24.61
CA ALA A 259 -6.81 -4.52 -24.75
C ALA A 259 -5.94 -5.58 -25.47
N LYS A 260 -6.18 -5.76 -26.78
CA LYS A 260 -5.53 -6.81 -27.59
C LYS A 260 -4.00 -6.72 -27.72
N ASN A 261 -3.34 -5.66 -27.26
CA ASN A 261 -1.88 -5.53 -27.33
C ASN A 261 -1.25 -4.58 -26.28
N GLU A 262 -1.96 -4.26 -25.19
CA GLU A 262 -1.44 -3.34 -24.16
C GLU A 262 -1.61 -3.90 -22.75
N TYR A 263 -0.48 -4.17 -22.09
CA TYR A 263 -0.40 -4.29 -20.63
C TYR A 263 -0.47 -2.89 -19.93
N GLU A 264 -0.92 -1.84 -20.62
CA GLU A 264 -0.65 -0.43 -20.26
C GLU A 264 -1.82 0.34 -19.62
N THR A 265 -3.07 -0.13 -19.71
CA THR A 265 -4.21 0.82 -19.68
C THR A 265 -4.66 1.35 -18.30
N GLU A 266 -4.29 0.74 -17.16
CA GLU A 266 -4.60 1.27 -15.82
C GLU A 266 -3.43 1.06 -14.83
N GLU A 267 -3.06 2.08 -14.04
CA GLU A 267 -2.06 1.94 -12.96
C GLU A 267 -2.51 0.92 -11.90
N PRO A 268 -1.59 0.12 -11.32
CA PRO A 268 -1.96 -0.81 -10.26
C PRO A 268 -2.44 -0.10 -8.99
N PHE A 269 -3.48 -0.66 -8.38
CA PHE A 269 -4.03 -0.20 -7.12
C PHE A 269 -3.29 -0.86 -5.95
N LEU A 270 -2.97 -0.07 -4.92
CA LEU A 270 -2.42 -0.57 -3.65
C LEU A 270 -3.49 -0.49 -2.57
N VAL A 271 -3.95 -1.66 -2.12
CA VAL A 271 -5.15 -1.79 -1.30
C VAL A 271 -4.77 -2.33 0.08
N LEU A 272 -5.07 -1.57 1.14
CA LEU A 272 -4.71 -1.93 2.51
C LEU A 272 -5.72 -2.87 3.18
N ASN A 273 -7.01 -2.76 2.83
CA ASN A 273 -8.08 -3.55 3.42
C ASN A 273 -8.52 -4.69 2.51
N GLU A 274 -9.42 -4.44 1.56
CA GLU A 274 -9.93 -5.46 0.64
C GLU A 274 -10.19 -4.96 -0.77
N VAL A 275 -10.05 -5.85 -1.74
CA VAL A 275 -10.64 -5.75 -3.08
C VAL A 275 -11.99 -6.46 -3.03
N THR A 276 -13.06 -5.75 -3.37
CA THR A 276 -14.41 -6.33 -3.50
C THR A 276 -14.78 -6.35 -4.97
N ILE A 277 -15.28 -7.49 -5.45
CA ILE A 277 -15.87 -7.67 -6.77
C ILE A 277 -17.34 -8.01 -6.53
N ASP A 278 -18.27 -7.16 -6.94
CA ASP A 278 -19.70 -7.36 -6.75
C ASP A 278 -20.50 -7.28 -8.07
N ARG A 279 -21.75 -7.76 -8.04
CA ARG A 279 -22.64 -7.75 -9.21
C ARG A 279 -23.16 -6.36 -9.62
N GLY A 280 -22.87 -5.32 -8.85
CA GLY A 280 -23.38 -3.96 -9.04
C GLY A 280 -24.90 -3.93 -9.07
N ILE A 281 -25.43 -3.22 -10.07
CA ILE A 281 -26.88 -3.11 -10.31
C ILE A 281 -27.51 -4.33 -11.00
N SER A 282 -26.72 -5.36 -11.34
CA SER A 282 -27.25 -6.58 -11.96
C SER A 282 -28.18 -7.32 -11.01
N SER A 283 -29.32 -7.80 -11.50
CA SER A 283 -30.21 -8.73 -10.78
C SER A 283 -29.74 -10.18 -10.87
N TYR A 284 -28.76 -10.49 -11.73
CA TYR A 284 -28.18 -11.81 -11.88
C TYR A 284 -26.96 -12.00 -10.96
N LEU A 285 -26.78 -13.23 -10.47
CA LEU A 285 -25.57 -13.61 -9.74
C LEU A 285 -24.33 -13.43 -10.61
N THR A 286 -23.22 -13.03 -9.98
CA THR A 286 -21.90 -13.10 -10.61
C THR A 286 -21.44 -14.54 -10.74
N ASN A 287 -20.65 -14.83 -11.76
CA ASN A 287 -20.00 -16.12 -12.00
C ASN A 287 -18.50 -15.85 -12.14
N LEU A 288 -17.75 -16.02 -11.05
CA LEU A 288 -16.36 -15.60 -10.93
C LEU A 288 -15.43 -16.83 -10.84
N GLU A 289 -14.68 -17.10 -11.91
CA GLU A 289 -13.65 -18.14 -11.90
C GLU A 289 -12.42 -17.64 -11.11
N CYS A 290 -12.04 -18.39 -10.08
CA CYS A 290 -10.95 -18.06 -9.18
C CYS A 290 -9.72 -18.91 -9.50
N TYR A 291 -8.61 -18.25 -9.79
CA TYR A 291 -7.31 -18.87 -10.07
C TYR A 291 -6.29 -18.45 -9.01
N CYS A 292 -5.44 -19.37 -8.60
CA CYS A 292 -4.30 -19.15 -7.70
C CYS A 292 -3.07 -19.80 -8.34
N ASP A 293 -1.97 -19.05 -8.48
CA ASP A 293 -0.75 -19.49 -9.19
C ASP A 293 -1.05 -20.16 -10.55
N ASN A 294 -1.89 -19.48 -11.35
CA ASN A 294 -2.43 -19.92 -12.65
C ASN A 294 -3.22 -21.25 -12.64
N SER A 295 -3.49 -21.81 -11.47
CA SER A 295 -4.28 -23.03 -11.29
C SER A 295 -5.73 -22.68 -10.94
N PHE A 296 -6.71 -23.33 -11.60
CA PHE A 296 -8.12 -23.15 -11.27
C PHE A 296 -8.42 -23.69 -9.87
N VAL A 297 -9.06 -22.89 -9.03
CA VAL A 297 -9.41 -23.24 -7.65
C VAL A 297 -10.90 -23.57 -7.54
N THR A 298 -11.76 -22.65 -7.98
CA THR A 298 -13.22 -22.78 -7.87
C THR A 298 -13.92 -21.74 -8.75
N CYS A 299 -15.21 -21.92 -9.00
CA CYS A 299 -16.08 -20.86 -9.49
C CYS A 299 -16.98 -20.37 -8.34
N VAL A 300 -17.03 -19.06 -8.12
CA VAL A 300 -17.89 -18.42 -7.12
C VAL A 300 -19.15 -17.91 -7.81
N GLN A 301 -20.31 -18.38 -7.34
CA GLN A 301 -21.62 -17.92 -7.77
C GLN A 301 -22.33 -17.23 -6.60
N GLY A 302 -22.65 -15.95 -6.74
CA GLY A 302 -23.19 -15.14 -5.64
C GLY A 302 -23.30 -13.65 -5.97
N ASP A 303 -23.46 -12.84 -4.92
CA ASP A 303 -23.47 -11.37 -5.05
C ASP A 303 -22.06 -10.82 -5.36
N GLY A 304 -21.00 -11.52 -4.93
CA GLY A 304 -19.63 -11.12 -5.16
C GLY A 304 -18.56 -11.91 -4.41
N LEU A 305 -17.33 -11.40 -4.44
CA LEU A 305 -16.13 -11.96 -3.82
C LEU A 305 -15.31 -10.84 -3.16
N ILE A 306 -14.83 -11.09 -1.94
CA ILE A 306 -13.94 -10.19 -1.20
C ILE A 306 -12.57 -10.87 -1.04
N LEU A 307 -11.51 -10.17 -1.46
CA LEU A 307 -10.12 -10.53 -1.25
C LEU A 307 -9.51 -9.52 -0.27
N SER A 308 -9.27 -9.95 0.96
CA SER A 308 -8.92 -9.07 2.08
C SER A 308 -7.51 -9.35 2.62
N THR A 309 -6.84 -8.33 3.14
CA THR A 309 -5.62 -8.49 3.94
C THR A 309 -5.96 -8.88 5.38
N THR A 310 -4.95 -9.22 6.19
CA THR A 310 -5.13 -9.34 7.65
C THR A 310 -5.68 -8.06 8.30
N SER A 311 -5.42 -6.88 7.73
CA SER A 311 -5.95 -5.61 8.23
C SER A 311 -7.39 -5.33 7.78
N GLY A 312 -7.78 -5.81 6.59
CA GLY A 312 -9.18 -5.78 6.13
C GLY A 312 -10.08 -6.85 6.77
N SER A 313 -9.49 -7.85 7.45
CA SER A 313 -10.23 -8.92 8.13
C SER A 313 -11.25 -8.45 9.18
N THR A 314 -11.12 -7.20 9.66
CA THR A 314 -12.04 -6.55 10.61
C THR A 314 -12.94 -5.50 9.96
N ALA A 315 -12.89 -5.36 8.64
CA ALA A 315 -13.66 -4.41 7.84
C ALA A 315 -14.79 -5.13 7.07
N TYR A 316 -14.91 -4.93 5.75
CA TYR A 316 -16.03 -5.50 4.99
C TYR A 316 -16.00 -7.04 4.94
N SER A 317 -14.81 -7.64 5.01
CA SER A 317 -14.63 -9.09 5.14
C SER A 317 -15.36 -9.67 6.36
N LEU A 318 -15.32 -8.98 7.51
CA LEU A 318 -16.02 -9.41 8.73
C LEU A 318 -17.54 -9.36 8.58
N ALA A 319 -18.04 -8.29 7.94
CA ALA A 319 -19.47 -8.13 7.69
C ALA A 319 -20.04 -9.21 6.75
N ALA A 320 -19.21 -9.73 5.83
CA ALA A 320 -19.53 -10.85 4.95
C ALA A 320 -19.31 -12.24 5.60
N GLY A 321 -19.11 -12.32 6.93
CA GLY A 321 -18.90 -13.58 7.65
C GLY A 321 -17.47 -14.13 7.60
N GLY A 322 -16.50 -13.33 7.15
CA GLY A 322 -15.07 -13.64 7.20
C GLY A 322 -14.52 -13.70 8.63
N SER A 323 -13.41 -14.42 8.81
CA SER A 323 -12.74 -14.53 10.11
C SER A 323 -11.84 -13.33 10.40
N MET A 324 -11.88 -12.81 11.63
CA MET A 324 -10.91 -11.82 12.11
C MET A 324 -9.52 -12.46 12.23
N VAL A 325 -8.50 -11.80 11.70
CA VAL A 325 -7.10 -12.26 11.72
C VAL A 325 -6.22 -11.17 12.31
N HIS A 326 -5.32 -11.54 13.21
CA HIS A 326 -4.43 -10.59 13.86
C HIS A 326 -3.41 -9.99 12.85
N PRO A 327 -3.14 -8.68 12.82
CA PRO A 327 -2.32 -8.06 11.77
C PRO A 327 -0.87 -8.57 11.65
N GLN A 328 -0.32 -9.19 12.70
CA GLN A 328 1.01 -9.84 12.68
C GLN A 328 0.99 -11.28 12.15
N VAL A 329 -0.16 -11.84 11.79
CA VAL A 329 -0.23 -13.14 11.12
C VAL A 329 0.28 -12.97 9.68
N HIS A 330 1.25 -13.79 9.31
CA HIS A 330 1.81 -13.83 7.96
C HIS A 330 0.87 -14.66 7.07
N SER A 331 -0.24 -14.06 6.65
CA SER A 331 -1.16 -14.61 5.64
C SER A 331 -1.45 -13.56 4.58
N ASP A 332 -1.10 -13.85 3.33
CA ASP A 332 -1.10 -12.84 2.25
C ASP A 332 -2.52 -12.40 1.85
N ILE A 333 -3.47 -13.34 1.81
CA ILE A 333 -4.86 -13.10 1.38
C ILE A 333 -5.83 -13.92 2.25
N ILE A 334 -6.92 -13.27 2.67
CA ILE A 334 -8.11 -13.88 3.26
C ILE A 334 -9.24 -13.76 2.24
N ILE A 335 -9.87 -14.88 1.89
CA ILE A 335 -10.96 -14.92 0.92
C ILE A 335 -12.29 -15.03 1.68
N ALA A 336 -13.20 -14.10 1.44
CA ALA A 336 -14.59 -14.17 1.90
C ALA A 336 -15.52 -14.09 0.68
N ALA A 337 -16.34 -15.12 0.46
CA ALA A 337 -17.33 -15.12 -0.61
C ALA A 337 -18.60 -14.39 -0.13
N ILE A 338 -19.10 -13.43 -0.89
CA ILE A 338 -20.38 -12.78 -0.59
C ILE A 338 -21.49 -13.73 -1.07
N LYS A 339 -21.90 -14.62 -0.16
CA LYS A 339 -23.04 -15.50 -0.38
C LYS A 339 -24.34 -14.73 -0.26
N PHE A 340 -25.30 -15.12 -1.09
CA PHE A 340 -26.65 -14.59 -1.10
C PHE A 340 -27.36 -15.00 0.20
N GLU A 341 -27.41 -14.11 1.19
CA GLU A 341 -28.42 -14.21 2.24
C GLU A 341 -29.75 -13.72 1.67
N ASN A 342 -30.73 -14.64 1.60
CA ASN A 342 -32.10 -14.27 1.29
C ASN A 342 -32.63 -13.32 2.37
N ILE A 343 -32.61 -12.01 2.12
CA ILE A 343 -33.59 -11.11 2.73
C ILE A 343 -34.94 -11.40 2.06
N MET A 344 -35.56 -12.49 2.50
CA MET A 344 -37.01 -12.64 2.44
C MET A 344 -37.60 -11.69 3.48
N LEU A 345 -38.25 -10.63 3.01
CA LEU A 345 -39.33 -9.92 3.70
C LEU A 345 -40.49 -9.74 2.73
#